data_AF-A0A949D440-F1
#
_entry.id   AF-A0A949D440-F1
#
_cell.length_a   1.000
_cell.length_b   1.000
_cell.length_c   1.000
_cell.angle_alpha   90.00
_cell.angle_beta   90.00
_cell.angle_gamma   90.00
#
_symmetry.space_group_name_H-M   'P 1'
#
loop_
_entity.id
_entity.type
_entity.pdbx_description
1 polymer ?
#
loop_
_entity_poly.entity_id
_entity_poly.type
_entity_poly.pdbx_seq_one_letter_code
_entity_poly.pdbx_strand_id
1 'polypeptide(L)' 'MRTTIDIPEREHDLFVSLAHSQRTSLSKLVVELALRGLKAPARVAEDAAKYTISPVTGLPVFRSGRPITSDDVKALEDEL' A
#
# COMPACT_ATOMS: atom_id res chain seq x y z
N MET A 1 -11.90 22.01 -6.93
CA MET A 1 -11.63 22.93 -5.81
C MET A 1 -10.13 22.93 -5.55
N ARG A 2 -9.52 24.06 -5.18
CA ARG A 2 -8.09 24.16 -4.87
C ARG A 2 -7.96 24.31 -3.35
N THR A 3 -7.19 23.43 -2.74
CA THR A 3 -6.98 23.38 -1.28
C THR A 3 -5.49 23.49 -1.01
N THR A 4 -5.13 24.34 -0.06
CA THR A 4 -3.76 24.42 0.46
C THR A 4 -3.68 23.59 1.72
N ILE A 5 -2.63 22.77 1.84
CA ILE A 5 -2.38 21.91 3.00
C ILE A 5 -0.94 22.14 3.45
N ASP A 6 -0.74 22.17 4.77
CA ASP A 6 0.60 22.22 5.34
C ASP A 6 1.15 20.79 5.44
N ILE A 7 2.30 20.56 4.80
CA ILE A 7 3.00 19.27 4.82
C ILE A 7 4.41 19.56 5.31
N PRO A 8 4.93 18.83 6.33
CA PRO A 8 6.31 19.01 6.74
C PRO A 8 7.27 18.60 5.61
N GLU A 9 8.47 19.20 5.61
CA GLU A 9 9.42 19.12 4.50
C GLU A 9 9.77 17.68 4.11
N ARG A 10 10.01 16.81 5.10
CA ARG A 10 10.34 15.41 4.89
C ARG A 10 9.24 14.67 4.13
N GLU A 11 7.98 14.85 4.53
CA GLU A 11 6.84 14.21 3.90
C GLU A 11 6.60 14.77 2.49
N HIS A 12 6.82 16.08 2.30
CA HIS A 12 6.77 16.70 0.97
C HIS A 12 7.79 16.05 0.01
N ASP A 13 9.04 15.87 0.44
CA ASP A 13 10.08 15.23 -0.38
C ASP A 13 9.75 13.77 -0.72
N LEU A 14 9.16 13.04 0.22
CA LEU A 14 8.67 11.69 -0.02
C LEU A 14 7.56 11.67 -1.08
N PHE A 15 6.59 12.59 -0.99
CA PHE A 15 5.53 12.68 -1.99
C PHE A 15 6.05 13.07 -3.38
N VAL A 16 7.01 13.99 -3.47
CA VAL A 16 7.65 14.37 -4.75
C VAL A 16 8.38 13.18 -5.36
N SER A 17 9.19 12.49 -4.56
CA SER A 17 9.94 11.30 -5.01
C SER A 17 8.99 10.19 -5.48
N LEU A 18 7.91 9.95 -4.73
CA LEU A 18 6.92 8.95 -5.07
C LEU A 18 6.16 9.31 -6.36
N ALA A 19 5.75 10.57 -6.51
CA ALA A 19 5.06 11.04 -7.72
C ALA A 19 5.93 10.88 -8.96
N HIS A 20 7.24 11.20 -8.84
CA HIS A 20 8.20 11.00 -9.92
C HIS A 20 8.35 9.53 -10.30
N SER A 21 8.49 8.64 -9.30
CA SER A 21 8.62 7.19 -9.54
C SER A 21 7.40 6.60 -10.26
N GLN A 22 6.20 7.11 -9.96
CA GLN A 22 4.94 6.69 -10.58
C GLN A 22 4.59 7.47 -11.87
N ARG A 23 5.47 8.37 -12.31
CA ARG A 23 5.27 9.25 -13.50
C ARG A 23 3.93 10.00 -13.46
N THR A 24 3.54 10.46 -12.28
CA THR A 24 2.28 11.19 -12.04
C THR A 24 2.56 12.55 -11.42
N SER A 25 1.55 13.42 -11.35
CA SER A 25 1.67 14.71 -10.67
C SER A 25 1.47 14.56 -9.17
N LEU A 26 2.12 15.44 -8.38
CA LEU A 26 1.99 15.48 -6.92
C LEU A 26 0.51 15.60 -6.49
N SER A 27 -0.24 16.51 -7.11
CA SER A 27 -1.66 16.70 -6.79
C SER A 27 -2.50 15.45 -7.06
N LYS A 28 -2.23 14.73 -8.16
CA LYS A 28 -2.94 13.50 -8.50
C LYS A 28 -2.62 12.39 -7.49
N LEU A 29 -1.34 12.22 -7.15
CA LEU A 29 -0.89 11.27 -6.14
C LEU A 29 -1.55 11.54 -4.77
N VAL A 30 -1.55 12.80 -4.32
CA VAL A 30 -2.13 13.17 -3.02
C VAL A 30 -3.63 12.88 -2.96
N VAL A 31 -4.37 13.20 -4.02
CA VAL A 31 -5.81 12.89 -4.11
C VAL A 31 -6.05 11.38 -4.07
N GLU A 32 -5.25 10.61 -4.80
CA GLU A 32 -5.36 9.16 -4.83
C GLU A 32 -5.07 8.53 -3.46
N LEU A 33 -3.99 8.95 -2.80
CA LEU A 33 -3.63 8.49 -1.46
C LEU A 33 -4.70 8.87 -0.42
N ALA A 34 -5.25 10.09 -0.49
CA ALA A 34 -6.34 10.53 0.37
C ALA A 34 -7.59 9.67 0.18
N LEU A 35 -7.98 9.39 -1.08
CA LEU A 35 -9.11 8.50 -1.38
C LEU A 35 -8.87 7.08 -0.88
N ARG A 36 -7.65 6.55 -1.03
CA ARG A 36 -7.28 5.23 -0.49
C ARG A 36 -7.39 5.21 1.04
N GLY A 37 -6.93 6.27 1.71
CA GLY A 37 -7.04 6.41 3.17
C GLY A 37 -8.49 6.51 3.66
N LEU A 38 -9.37 7.17 2.90
CA LEU A 38 -10.80 7.27 3.23
C LEU A 38 -11.57 5.98 2.96
N LYS A 39 -11.17 5.20 1.95
CA LYS A 39 -11.75 3.89 1.62
C LYS A 39 -11.21 2.77 2.49
N ALA A 40 -10.04 2.96 3.11
CA ALA A 40 -9.51 2.01 4.06
C ALA A 40 -10.56 1.84 5.18
N PRO A 41 -10.89 0.59 5.57
CA PRO A 41 -11.73 0.38 6.74
C PRO A 41 -11.13 1.16 7.90
N ALA A 42 -11.98 1.81 8.71
CA ALA A 42 -11.52 2.51 9.90
C ALA A 42 -10.65 1.52 10.68
N ARG A 43 -9.33 1.76 10.70
CA ARG A 43 -8.40 0.97 11.48
C ARG A 43 -8.74 1.20 12.95
N VAL A 44 -9.73 0.49 13.47
CA VAL A 44 -9.65 -0.05 14.81
C VAL A 44 -8.36 -0.84 14.76
N ALA A 45 -7.32 -0.26 15.38
CA ALA A 45 -5.99 -0.84 15.58
C ALA A 45 -5.91 -2.25 15.01
N GLU A 46 -5.45 -2.40 13.77
CA GLU A 46 -5.06 -3.72 13.29
C GLU A 46 -3.98 -4.16 14.27
N ASP A 47 -4.32 -5.07 15.18
CA ASP A 47 -3.34 -5.85 15.92
C ASP A 47 -2.31 -6.26 14.87
N ALA A 48 -1.05 -5.86 15.08
CA ALA A 48 0.05 -6.15 14.16
C ALA A 48 -0.16 -7.57 13.65
N ALA A 49 -0.46 -7.71 12.35
CA ALA A 49 -0.94 -8.97 11.80
C ALA A 49 -0.06 -10.07 12.36
N LYS A 50 -0.63 -11.00 13.14
CA LYS A 50 0.14 -12.02 13.88
C LYS A 50 0.65 -13.06 12.88
N TYR A 51 1.49 -12.64 11.95
CA TYR A 51 2.26 -13.54 11.12
C TYR A 51 3.43 -14.05 11.95
N THR A 52 3.68 -15.35 11.86
CA THR A 52 4.91 -15.93 12.42
C THR A 52 6.00 -15.74 11.38
N ILE A 53 7.17 -15.27 11.79
CA ILE A 53 8.34 -15.24 10.91
C ILE A 53 8.88 -16.66 10.78
N SER A 54 9.07 -17.14 9.56
CA SER A 54 9.73 -18.43 9.31
C SER A 54 11.18 -18.35 9.79
N PRO A 55 11.65 -19.27 10.65
CA PRO A 55 13.06 -19.29 11.07
C PRO A 55 14.01 -19.70 9.94
N VAL A 56 13.50 -20.27 8.85
CA VAL A 56 14.30 -20.73 7.70
C VAL A 56 14.47 -19.63 6.66
N THR A 57 13.40 -18.87 6.37
CA THR A 57 13.40 -17.87 5.29
C THR A 57 13.45 -16.43 5.78
N GLY A 58 13.16 -16.17 7.06
CA GLY A 58 13.05 -14.81 7.60
C GLY A 58 11.81 -14.04 7.10
N LEU A 59 10.90 -14.69 6.36
CA LEU A 59 9.71 -14.07 5.80
C LEU A 59 8.46 -14.32 6.65
N PRO A 60 7.46 -13.41 6.63
CA PRO A 60 6.13 -13.64 7.19
C PRO A 60 5.46 -14.90 6.63
N VAL A 61 4.94 -15.75 7.51
CA VAL A 61 4.13 -16.92 7.16
C VAL A 61 2.67 -16.62 7.45
N PHE A 62 1.81 -16.88 6.46
CA PHE A 62 0.36 -16.84 6.59
C PHE A 62 -0.26 -18.17 6.19
N ARG A 63 -1.45 -18.48 6.71
CA ARG A 63 -2.22 -19.67 6.32
C ARG A 63 -3.33 -19.27 5.36
N SER A 64 -3.42 -19.95 4.23
CA SER A 64 -4.55 -19.87 3.33
C SER A 64 -5.55 -20.98 3.64
N GLY A 65 -6.86 -20.68 3.63
CA GLY A 65 -7.92 -21.67 3.79
C GLY A 65 -8.10 -22.60 2.59
N ARG A 66 -7.45 -22.30 1.46
CA ARG A 66 -7.45 -23.10 0.23
C ARG A 66 -6.02 -23.21 -0.34
N PRO A 67 -5.68 -24.28 -1.07
CA PRO A 67 -4.42 -24.36 -1.80
C PRO A 67 -4.26 -23.16 -2.75
N ILE A 68 -3.08 -22.55 -2.75
CA ILE A 68 -2.70 -21.53 -3.73
C ILE A 68 -2.09 -22.26 -4.92
N THR A 69 -2.65 -22.04 -6.11
CA THR A 69 -2.25 -22.70 -7.35
C THR A 69 -1.45 -21.77 -8.26
N SER A 70 -0.81 -22.31 -9.30
CA SER A 70 -0.13 -21.48 -10.31
C SER A 70 -1.11 -20.58 -11.07
N ASP A 71 -2.37 -21.01 -11.22
CA ASP A 71 -3.39 -20.21 -11.88
C ASP A 71 -3.82 -19.00 -11.03
N ASP A 72 -3.87 -19.15 -9.70
CA ASP A 72 -4.08 -18.02 -8.78
C ASP A 72 -2.98 -16.95 -8.90
N VAL A 73 -1.73 -17.35 -9.18
CA VAL A 73 -0.60 -16.43 -9.35
C VAL A 73 -0.70 -15.69 -10.68
N LYS A 74 -1.01 -16.39 -11.78
CA LYS A 74 -1.15 -15.79 -13.11
C LYS A 74 -2.26 -14.74 -13.17
N ALA A 75 -3.39 -15.02 -12.51
CA ALA A 75 -4.52 -14.08 -12.45
C ALA A 75 -4.16 -12.73 -11.79
N LEU A 76 -3.10 -12.67 -10.97
CA LEU A 76 -2.63 -11.45 -10.30
C LEU A 76 -1.70 -10.60 -11.19
N GLU A 77 -0.97 -11.22 -12.12
CA GLU A 77 -0.03 -10.50 -13.01
C GLU A 77 -0.76 -9.69 -14.09
N ASP A 78 -1.98 -10.10 -14.45
CA ASP A 78 -2.80 -9.47 -15.48
C ASP A 78 -3.53 -8.18 -15.00
N GLU A 79 -3.49 -7.86 -13.70
CA GLU A 79 -4.15 -6.68 -13.10
C GLU A 79 -3.21 -5.48 -12.82
N LEU A 80 -1.94 -5.53 -13.24
CA LEU A 80 -0.93 -4.46 -13.04
C LEU A 80 -0.68 -3.61 -14.30
#